data_AF-A0A7G1KVH8-F1
#
_entry.id   AF-A0A7G1KVH8-F1
#
_cell.length_a   1.000
_cell.length_b   1.000
_cell.length_c   1.000
_cell.angle_alpha   90.00
_cell.angle_beta   90.00
_cell.angle_gamma   90.00
#
_symmetry.space_group_name_H-M   'P 1'
#
loop_
_entity.id
_entity.type
_entity.pdbx_description
1 polymer ?
#
loop_
_entity_poly.entity_id
_entity_poly.type
_entity_poly.pdbx_seq_one_letter_code
_entity_poly.pdbx_strand_id
1 'polypeptide(L)'
;MPESPVYSEATEEIRVAEVPLSHLSIETGHFYMNELINGQDNIRAQFREVADQVEFHTASARKRFGPAARVSTCFLIDDYFAPDTDPTQILDKLLDAADDCGLRIDYLAREAGCWEFPIYVDGVPTGSMVKLAETMAARVVAEPAENTTGRRPPDVESGWLCNGRRSSDHDPAQAMRAQEYRPPQAYGRRVHSIFLDTEMWDSPIEGVGDKHTRWSCPFLASIWQLLRLGMVRVEGAAPFHPQLRKREEGWEDHWWEMPAVIQLNPDAKPFAAYRSLSILPQNYLGIEHAVHVILDHLELDEKVWELIAARGGRERVPVAVPRETSKRLSHVLLDGCLT
;
A
#
# COMPACT_ATOMS: atom_id res chain seq x y z
N MET A 1 -5.63 49.46 -36.62
CA MET A 1 -4.74 49.00 -35.52
C MET A 1 -4.47 47.52 -35.78
N PRO A 2 -3.21 47.07 -35.87
CA PRO A 2 -2.92 45.68 -36.16
C PRO A 2 -3.17 44.83 -34.90
N GLU A 3 -3.91 43.72 -35.07
CA GLU A 3 -4.05 42.69 -34.05
C GLU A 3 -2.67 42.13 -33.72
N SER A 4 -2.29 42.20 -32.45
CA SER A 4 -1.08 41.55 -31.96
C SER A 4 -1.37 40.06 -31.80
N PRO A 5 -0.51 39.15 -32.29
CA PRO A 5 -0.70 37.73 -32.07
C PRO A 5 -0.62 37.45 -30.58
N VAL A 6 -1.72 36.96 -30.01
CA VAL A 6 -1.74 36.44 -28.64
C VAL A 6 -0.98 35.13 -28.64
N TYR A 7 0.26 35.19 -28.16
CA TYR A 7 1.04 34.00 -27.83
C TYR A 7 0.38 33.33 -26.62
N SER A 8 -0.27 32.19 -26.82
CA SER A 8 -0.63 31.30 -25.72
C SER A 8 0.31 30.10 -25.74
N GLU A 9 1.15 29.97 -24.71
CA GLU A 9 1.77 28.69 -24.39
C GLU A 9 0.64 27.68 -24.16
N ALA A 10 0.51 26.72 -25.07
CA ALA A 10 -0.25 25.52 -24.81
C ALA A 10 0.49 24.79 -23.69
N THR A 11 0.08 25.05 -22.46
CA THR A 11 0.50 24.27 -21.30
C THR A 11 0.07 22.85 -21.60
N GLU A 12 1.06 21.98 -21.85
CA GLU A 12 0.85 20.55 -21.96
C GLU A 12 0.44 20.08 -20.56
N GLU A 13 -0.85 20.23 -20.22
CA GLU A 13 -1.39 19.65 -19.01
C GLU A 13 -1.22 18.14 -19.14
N ILE A 14 -0.25 17.58 -18.39
CA ILE A 14 -0.07 16.14 -18.28
C ILE A 14 -1.42 15.55 -17.83
N ARG A 15 -2.10 14.89 -18.77
CA ARG A 15 -3.42 14.33 -18.53
C ARG A 15 -3.27 13.16 -17.56
N VAL A 16 -3.75 13.34 -16.34
CA VAL A 16 -3.80 12.28 -15.34
C VAL A 16 -4.68 11.13 -15.86
N ALA A 17 -4.09 9.94 -15.97
CA ALA A 17 -4.77 8.75 -16.48
C ALA A 17 -5.86 8.29 -15.51
N GLU A 18 -7.01 7.88 -16.05
CA GLU A 18 -8.02 7.16 -15.27
C GLU A 18 -7.61 5.70 -15.07
N VAL A 19 -7.93 5.15 -13.89
CA VAL A 19 -7.80 3.72 -13.61
C VAL A 19 -9.18 3.08 -13.43
N PRO A 20 -9.39 1.85 -13.91
CA PRO A 20 -10.63 1.13 -13.66
C PRO A 20 -10.76 0.80 -12.17
N LEU A 21 -11.96 0.95 -11.60
CA LEU A 21 -12.20 0.77 -10.18
C LEU A 21 -13.28 -0.27 -9.87
N SER A 22 -12.96 -1.14 -8.91
CA SER A 22 -13.91 -1.94 -8.14
C SER A 22 -14.56 -1.12 -7.02
N HIS A 23 -15.63 -1.64 -6.45
CA HIS A 23 -16.22 -1.07 -5.23
C HIS A 23 -15.39 -1.43 -3.99
N LEU A 24 -14.84 -2.64 -4.00
CA LEU A 24 -14.02 -3.17 -2.91
C LEU A 24 -12.89 -4.00 -3.52
N SER A 25 -11.67 -3.75 -3.07
CA SER A 25 -10.54 -4.66 -3.21
C SER A 25 -10.37 -5.37 -1.87
N ILE A 26 -10.25 -6.69 -1.84
CA ILE A 26 -10.04 -7.48 -0.63
C ILE A 26 -8.67 -8.15 -0.71
N GLU A 27 -7.82 -7.91 0.28
CA GLU A 27 -6.56 -8.64 0.44
C GLU A 27 -6.84 -9.86 1.30
N THR A 28 -6.53 -11.03 0.76
CA THR A 28 -6.95 -12.34 1.26
C THR A 28 -5.89 -12.98 2.15
N GLY A 29 -5.08 -12.17 2.82
CA GLY A 29 -4.03 -12.62 3.71
C GLY A 29 -2.65 -12.17 3.29
N HIS A 30 -1.74 -12.36 4.25
CA HIS A 30 -0.31 -12.18 4.11
C HIS A 30 0.33 -13.27 4.98
N PHE A 31 1.30 -13.99 4.42
CA PHE A 31 2.08 -15.00 5.12
C PHE A 31 3.54 -14.59 5.10
N TYR A 32 4.25 -14.85 6.18
CA TYR A 32 5.69 -14.78 6.12
C TYR A 32 6.22 -15.85 5.17
N MET A 33 7.33 -15.55 4.48
CA MET A 33 7.87 -16.46 3.47
C MET A 33 8.23 -17.85 4.03
N ASN A 34 8.66 -17.93 5.29
CA ASN A 34 8.92 -19.22 5.95
C ASN A 34 7.65 -20.09 6.12
N GLU A 35 6.49 -19.47 6.30
CA GLU A 35 5.19 -20.14 6.37
C GLU A 35 4.78 -20.65 4.99
N LEU A 36 5.01 -19.86 3.93
CA LEU A 36 4.77 -20.29 2.55
C LEU A 36 5.57 -21.53 2.15
N ILE A 37 6.81 -21.66 2.65
CA ILE A 37 7.68 -22.78 2.35
C ILE A 37 7.28 -24.05 3.13
N ASN A 38 6.92 -23.92 4.42
CA ASN A 38 6.84 -25.06 5.35
C ASN A 38 5.46 -25.29 5.96
N GLY A 39 4.50 -24.38 5.78
CA GLY A 39 3.29 -24.28 6.60
C GLY A 39 1.99 -24.68 5.92
N GLN A 40 2.01 -25.64 4.99
CA GLN A 40 0.87 -25.92 4.11
C GLN A 40 -0.47 -26.16 4.85
N ASP A 41 -0.44 -26.82 6.01
CA ASP A 41 -1.65 -27.04 6.82
C ASP A 41 -2.16 -25.76 7.49
N ASN A 42 -1.24 -24.90 7.96
CA ASN A 42 -1.59 -23.60 8.53
C ASN A 42 -2.14 -22.65 7.44
N ILE A 43 -1.55 -22.68 6.24
CA ILE A 43 -2.03 -21.92 5.08
C ILE A 43 -3.48 -22.32 4.78
N ARG A 44 -3.77 -23.62 4.69
CA ARG A 44 -5.13 -24.11 4.45
C ARG A 44 -6.09 -23.73 5.58
N ALA A 45 -5.66 -23.81 6.85
CA ALA A 45 -6.50 -23.42 7.98
C ALA A 45 -6.91 -21.95 7.90
N GLN A 46 -5.93 -21.06 7.69
CA GLN A 46 -6.18 -19.63 7.55
C GLN A 46 -7.01 -19.32 6.29
N PHE A 47 -6.75 -19.99 5.16
CA PHE A 47 -7.52 -19.79 3.93
C PHE A 47 -9.00 -20.14 4.03
N ARG A 48 -9.38 -21.15 4.83
CA ARG A 48 -10.79 -21.42 5.09
C ARG A 48 -11.47 -20.26 5.81
N GLU A 49 -10.81 -19.71 6.83
CA GLU A 49 -11.34 -18.56 7.57
C GLU A 49 -11.40 -17.31 6.68
N VAL A 50 -10.36 -17.07 5.88
CA VAL A 50 -10.34 -15.97 4.91
C VAL A 50 -11.46 -16.13 3.87
N ALA A 51 -11.72 -17.34 3.36
CA ALA A 51 -12.77 -17.59 2.38
C ALA A 51 -14.15 -17.16 2.92
N ASP A 52 -14.47 -17.51 4.17
CA ASP A 52 -15.70 -17.10 4.84
C ASP A 52 -15.80 -15.56 4.95
N GLN A 53 -14.70 -14.90 5.30
CA GLN A 53 -14.65 -13.44 5.37
C GLN A 53 -14.82 -12.79 3.98
N VAL A 54 -14.18 -13.33 2.94
CA VAL A 54 -14.31 -12.84 1.56
C VAL A 54 -15.75 -12.95 1.08
N GLU A 55 -16.42 -14.08 1.35
CA GLU A 55 -17.84 -14.25 1.01
C GLU A 55 -18.71 -13.21 1.73
N PHE A 56 -18.54 -13.08 3.05
CA PHE A 56 -19.27 -12.13 3.87
C PHE A 56 -19.11 -10.68 3.37
N HIS A 57 -17.88 -10.25 3.13
CA HIS A 57 -17.59 -8.89 2.68
C HIS A 57 -18.02 -8.64 1.24
N THR A 58 -18.00 -9.65 0.38
CA THR A 58 -18.58 -9.58 -0.97
C THR A 58 -20.10 -9.39 -0.91
N ALA A 59 -20.80 -10.15 -0.08
CA ALA A 59 -22.24 -10.00 0.13
C ALA A 59 -22.59 -8.62 0.72
N SER A 60 -21.80 -8.14 1.70
CA SER A 60 -21.93 -6.82 2.28
C SER A 60 -21.74 -5.69 1.24
N ALA A 61 -20.71 -5.82 0.38
CA ALA A 61 -20.49 -4.88 -0.72
C ALA A 61 -21.68 -4.85 -1.69
N ARG A 62 -22.25 -6.01 -2.05
CA ARG A 62 -23.45 -6.09 -2.91
C ARG A 62 -24.67 -5.48 -2.25
N LYS A 63 -24.85 -5.64 -0.94
CA LYS A 63 -25.94 -4.99 -0.20
C LYS A 63 -25.76 -3.47 -0.18
N ARG A 64 -24.52 -2.99 -0.04
CA ARG A 64 -24.21 -1.56 0.07
C ARG A 64 -24.23 -0.82 -1.27
N PHE A 65 -23.68 -1.43 -2.31
CA PHE A 65 -23.45 -0.80 -3.62
C PHE A 65 -24.32 -1.38 -4.74
N GLY A 66 -25.22 -2.30 -4.41
CA GLY A 66 -26.12 -2.97 -5.34
C GLY A 66 -25.57 -4.30 -5.87
N PRO A 67 -26.41 -5.11 -6.53
CA PRO A 67 -26.07 -6.47 -6.94
C PRO A 67 -24.91 -6.54 -7.95
N ALA A 68 -24.64 -5.45 -8.66
CA ALA A 68 -23.53 -5.32 -9.61
C ALA A 68 -22.22 -4.82 -8.95
N ALA A 69 -22.14 -4.80 -7.62
CA ALA A 69 -20.94 -4.41 -6.90
C ALA A 69 -19.74 -5.24 -7.39
N ARG A 70 -18.70 -4.52 -7.80
CA ARG A 70 -17.45 -5.06 -8.31
C ARG A 70 -16.53 -5.29 -7.13
N VAL A 71 -16.17 -6.55 -6.88
CA VAL A 71 -15.26 -6.94 -5.81
C VAL A 71 -14.10 -7.69 -6.46
N SER A 72 -12.88 -7.29 -6.13
CA SER A 72 -11.65 -7.97 -6.52
C SER A 72 -10.95 -8.53 -5.29
N THR A 73 -10.23 -9.63 -5.46
CA THR A 73 -9.41 -10.26 -4.42
C THR A 73 -7.94 -10.20 -4.80
N CYS A 74 -7.05 -9.96 -3.84
CA CYS A 74 -5.63 -9.98 -4.07
C CYS A 74 -4.87 -10.67 -2.93
N PHE A 75 -3.73 -11.25 -3.27
CA PHE A 75 -2.78 -11.81 -2.31
C PHE A 75 -1.43 -11.12 -2.52
N LEU A 76 -0.86 -10.56 -1.46
CA LEU A 76 0.47 -9.93 -1.49
C LEU A 76 1.51 -10.94 -1.01
N ILE A 77 2.52 -11.21 -1.83
CA ILE A 77 3.66 -12.04 -1.46
C ILE A 77 4.84 -11.19 -1.00
N ASP A 78 5.39 -11.51 0.17
CA ASP A 78 6.58 -10.84 0.71
C ASP A 78 7.86 -11.40 0.10
N ASP A 79 8.07 -11.09 -1.17
CA ASP A 79 9.31 -11.40 -1.88
C ASP A 79 10.42 -10.36 -1.61
N TYR A 80 10.07 -9.22 -1.02
CA TYR A 80 11.03 -8.15 -0.73
C TYR A 80 11.98 -8.53 0.41
N PHE A 81 11.46 -9.11 1.49
CA PHE A 81 12.29 -9.54 2.63
C PHE A 81 12.87 -10.95 2.46
N ALA A 82 12.48 -11.68 1.42
CA ALA A 82 12.97 -13.02 1.12
C ALA A 82 13.17 -13.28 -0.40
N PRO A 83 14.00 -12.48 -1.08
CA PRO A 83 14.13 -12.51 -2.54
C PRO A 83 14.84 -13.75 -3.09
N ASP A 84 15.58 -14.48 -2.25
CA ASP A 84 16.33 -15.68 -2.64
C ASP A 84 15.48 -16.97 -2.64
N THR A 85 14.17 -16.84 -2.42
CA THR A 85 13.24 -17.97 -2.43
C THR A 85 12.76 -18.31 -3.84
N ASP A 86 12.34 -19.57 -4.03
CA ASP A 86 11.94 -20.08 -5.34
C ASP A 86 10.43 -19.87 -5.58
N PRO A 87 10.02 -18.92 -6.44
CA PRO A 87 8.62 -18.68 -6.78
C PRO A 87 7.89 -19.92 -7.30
N THR A 88 8.57 -20.76 -8.10
CA THR A 88 7.96 -21.95 -8.72
C THR A 88 7.51 -22.97 -7.65
N GLN A 89 8.25 -23.06 -6.55
CA GLN A 89 7.93 -23.96 -5.43
C GLN A 89 6.86 -23.42 -4.49
N ILE A 90 6.63 -22.11 -4.50
CA ILE A 90 5.74 -21.40 -3.56
C ILE A 90 4.37 -21.16 -4.18
N LEU A 91 4.34 -20.58 -5.39
CA LEU A 91 3.11 -20.09 -6.01
C LEU A 91 2.12 -21.20 -6.28
N ASP A 92 2.58 -22.33 -6.83
CA ASP A 92 1.69 -23.46 -7.08
C ASP A 92 1.08 -24.02 -5.80
N LYS A 93 1.88 -24.20 -4.74
CA LYS A 93 1.40 -24.70 -3.45
C LYS A 93 0.38 -23.74 -2.82
N LEU A 94 0.63 -22.44 -2.92
CA LEU A 94 -0.24 -21.39 -2.40
C LEU A 94 -1.59 -21.40 -3.14
N LEU A 95 -1.55 -21.41 -4.48
CA LEU A 95 -2.76 -21.37 -5.31
C LEU A 95 -3.56 -22.67 -5.19
N ASP A 96 -2.89 -23.84 -5.11
CA ASP A 96 -3.55 -25.11 -4.82
C ASP A 96 -4.26 -25.07 -3.45
N ALA A 97 -3.62 -24.53 -2.42
CA ALA A 97 -4.23 -24.41 -1.10
C ALA A 97 -5.44 -23.46 -1.12
N ALA A 98 -5.39 -22.39 -1.91
CA ALA A 98 -6.51 -21.46 -2.08
C ALA A 98 -7.68 -22.15 -2.79
N ASP A 99 -7.42 -22.86 -3.88
CA ASP A 99 -8.42 -23.63 -4.63
C ASP A 99 -9.05 -24.73 -3.75
N ASP A 100 -8.24 -25.49 -3.01
CA ASP A 100 -8.68 -26.52 -2.04
C ASP A 100 -9.65 -25.95 -0.99
N CYS A 101 -9.46 -24.68 -0.61
CA CYS A 101 -10.26 -24.00 0.41
C CYS A 101 -11.41 -23.16 -0.18
N GLY A 102 -11.57 -23.12 -1.51
CA GLY A 102 -12.57 -22.29 -2.18
C GLY A 102 -12.28 -20.79 -2.11
N LEU A 103 -11.04 -20.40 -1.79
CA LEU A 103 -10.61 -19.01 -1.74
C LEU A 103 -10.21 -18.56 -3.15
N ARG A 104 -11.02 -17.69 -3.75
CA ARG A 104 -10.67 -17.04 -5.01
C ARG A 104 -9.62 -15.96 -4.78
N ILE A 105 -8.53 -16.01 -5.56
CA ILE A 105 -7.52 -14.96 -5.66
C ILE A 105 -7.51 -14.44 -7.11
N ASP A 106 -7.92 -13.19 -7.32
CA ASP A 106 -7.94 -12.58 -8.66
C ASP A 106 -6.58 -12.05 -9.09
N TYR A 107 -5.81 -11.55 -8.12
CA TYR A 107 -4.52 -10.92 -8.34
C TYR A 107 -3.47 -11.42 -7.36
N LEU A 108 -2.29 -11.75 -7.86
CA LEU A 108 -1.09 -11.92 -7.06
C LEU A 108 -0.25 -10.64 -7.20
N ALA A 109 0.17 -10.05 -6.08
CA ALA A 109 1.03 -8.89 -6.09
C ALA A 109 2.32 -9.18 -5.32
N ARG A 110 3.41 -8.56 -5.75
CA ARG A 110 4.72 -8.63 -5.10
C ARG A 110 4.91 -7.44 -4.17
N GLU A 111 5.41 -7.69 -2.96
CA GLU A 111 5.82 -6.62 -2.04
C GLU A 111 6.97 -5.81 -2.62
N ALA A 112 7.92 -6.46 -3.31
CA ALA A 112 8.98 -5.74 -4.03
C ALA A 112 8.42 -4.83 -5.13
N GLY A 113 7.22 -5.12 -5.67
CA GLY A 113 6.49 -4.24 -6.59
C GLY A 113 6.02 -2.92 -5.98
N CYS A 114 6.03 -2.80 -4.64
CA CYS A 114 5.84 -1.52 -3.95
C CYS A 114 7.14 -0.70 -3.83
N TRP A 115 8.29 -1.35 -4.01
CA TRP A 115 9.60 -0.71 -4.07
C TRP A 115 9.97 -0.35 -5.50
N GLU A 116 10.30 -1.34 -6.34
CA GLU A 116 10.63 -1.12 -7.74
C GLU A 116 10.26 -2.33 -8.60
N PHE A 117 9.94 -2.07 -9.87
CA PHE A 117 9.55 -3.12 -10.80
C PHE A 117 9.80 -2.72 -12.26
N PRO A 118 9.99 -3.70 -13.15
CA PRO A 118 10.14 -3.42 -14.57
C PRO A 118 8.83 -2.94 -15.19
N ILE A 119 8.93 -1.99 -16.12
CA ILE A 119 7.80 -1.57 -16.95
C ILE A 119 7.54 -2.66 -18.00
N TYR A 120 6.29 -3.07 -18.16
CA TYR A 120 5.86 -4.00 -19.21
C TYR A 120 5.08 -3.27 -20.31
N VAL A 121 5.35 -3.63 -21.56
CA VAL A 121 4.55 -3.26 -22.73
C VAL A 121 4.22 -4.54 -23.47
N ASP A 122 2.91 -4.81 -23.67
CA ASP A 122 2.41 -6.02 -24.32
C ASP A 122 2.99 -7.33 -23.72
N GLY A 123 3.15 -7.37 -22.40
CA GLY A 123 3.67 -8.53 -21.67
C GLY A 123 5.20 -8.70 -21.73
N VAL A 124 5.93 -7.74 -22.30
CA VAL A 124 7.39 -7.76 -22.43
C VAL A 124 8.01 -6.63 -21.59
N PRO A 125 9.04 -6.90 -20.76
CA PRO A 125 9.73 -5.87 -19.99
C PRO A 125 10.50 -4.92 -20.91
N THR A 126 10.40 -3.61 -20.66
CA THR A 126 11.04 -2.57 -21.49
C THR A 126 12.52 -2.33 -21.16
N GLY A 127 13.01 -2.90 -20.05
CA GLY A 127 14.35 -2.63 -19.50
C GLY A 127 14.42 -1.38 -18.60
N SER A 128 13.34 -0.61 -18.51
CA SER A 128 13.20 0.50 -17.57
C SER A 128 12.49 0.05 -16.30
N MET A 129 12.88 0.63 -15.16
CA MET A 129 12.30 0.35 -13.84
C MET A 129 11.50 1.55 -13.34
N VAL A 130 10.38 1.30 -12.67
CA VAL A 130 9.69 2.29 -11.85
C VAL A 130 10.25 2.21 -10.44
N LYS A 131 10.82 3.31 -9.94
CA LYS A 131 11.31 3.46 -8.55
C LYS A 131 10.20 3.99 -7.66
N LEU A 132 9.27 3.11 -7.31
CA LEU A 132 8.00 3.50 -6.72
C LEU A 132 8.16 4.02 -5.29
N ALA A 133 8.92 3.30 -4.46
CA ALA A 133 9.15 3.72 -3.08
C ALA A 133 9.89 5.04 -2.98
N GLU A 134 10.92 5.27 -3.80
CA GLU A 134 11.63 6.55 -3.89
C GLU A 134 10.67 7.69 -4.29
N THR A 135 9.80 7.43 -5.27
CA THR A 135 8.80 8.40 -5.73
C THR A 135 7.78 8.75 -4.63
N MET A 136 7.39 7.77 -3.81
CA MET A 136 6.50 8.02 -2.67
C MET A 136 7.22 8.68 -1.50
N ALA A 137 8.48 8.34 -1.24
CA ALA A 137 9.28 8.92 -0.17
C ALA A 137 9.47 10.42 -0.38
N ALA A 138 9.64 10.85 -1.65
CA ALA A 138 9.69 12.25 -2.04
C ALA A 138 8.39 13.04 -1.78
N ARG A 139 7.28 12.36 -1.47
CA ARG A 139 5.98 12.95 -1.14
C ARG A 139 5.66 12.94 0.36
N VAL A 140 6.58 12.45 1.19
CA VAL A 140 6.41 12.50 2.64
C VAL A 140 6.59 13.94 3.11
N VAL A 141 5.53 14.50 3.69
CA VAL A 141 5.54 15.83 4.29
C VAL A 141 5.94 15.71 5.75
N ALA A 142 7.04 16.34 6.12
CA ALA A 142 7.40 16.47 7.52
C ALA A 142 6.43 17.46 8.20
N GLU A 143 5.73 17.03 9.25
CA GLU A 143 4.95 17.94 10.08
C GLU A 143 5.88 18.64 11.10
N PRO A 144 6.11 19.96 10.99
CA PRO A 144 6.95 20.65 11.95
C PRO A 144 6.25 20.69 13.32
N ALA A 145 6.97 20.31 14.37
CA ALA A 145 6.44 20.44 15.72
C ALA A 145 6.13 21.91 16.03
N GLU A 146 4.93 22.18 16.56
CA GLU A 146 4.50 23.52 16.97
C GLU A 146 5.54 24.21 17.86
N ASN A 147 5.92 25.44 17.52
CA ASN A 147 6.90 26.26 18.24
C ASN A 147 8.33 25.67 18.33
N THR A 148 8.76 24.87 17.34
CA THR A 148 10.14 24.39 17.26
C THR A 148 10.90 25.05 16.11
N THR A 149 12.23 25.19 16.26
CA THR A 149 13.14 25.69 15.20
C THR A 149 13.77 24.56 14.39
N GLY A 150 13.11 23.39 14.28
CA GLY A 150 13.61 22.25 13.49
C GLY A 150 14.79 21.51 14.14
N ARG A 151 14.54 20.79 15.25
CA ARG A 151 15.57 19.94 15.88
C ARG A 151 15.75 18.57 15.23
N ARG A 152 14.85 18.17 14.35
CA ARG A 152 14.93 16.93 13.59
C ARG A 152 15.53 17.26 12.22
N PRO A 153 16.44 16.42 11.67
CA PRO A 153 16.54 16.32 10.22
C PRO A 153 15.10 16.14 9.68
N PRO A 154 14.71 16.78 8.57
CA PRO A 154 13.42 16.50 7.94
C PRO A 154 13.14 14.99 7.97
N ASP A 155 11.90 14.56 8.20
CA ASP A 155 11.53 13.15 8.35
C ASP A 155 12.14 12.28 7.23
N VAL A 156 12.22 12.87 6.03
CA VAL A 156 12.85 12.41 4.78
C VAL A 156 14.36 12.12 4.90
N GLU A 157 15.11 12.81 5.75
CA GLU A 157 16.54 12.54 5.97
C GLU A 157 16.76 11.44 7.03
N SER A 158 15.86 11.34 8.01
CA SER A 158 16.00 10.34 9.08
C SER A 158 15.49 8.96 8.69
N GLY A 159 14.54 8.87 7.76
CA GLY A 159 13.83 7.63 7.46
C GLY A 159 12.83 7.23 8.54
N TRP A 160 12.57 8.09 9.53
CA TRP A 160 11.56 7.88 10.55
C TRP A 160 10.42 8.89 10.37
N LEU A 161 9.23 8.57 10.86
CA LEU A 161 8.05 9.42 10.90
C LEU A 161 7.46 9.37 12.31
N CYS A 162 6.89 10.49 12.79
CA CYS A 162 6.14 10.48 14.03
C CYS A 162 4.82 11.24 13.88
N ASN A 163 3.80 10.83 14.61
CA ASN A 163 2.47 11.45 14.54
C ASN A 163 2.26 12.55 15.60
N GLY A 164 3.34 13.14 16.14
CA GLY A 164 3.22 14.07 17.26
C GLY A 164 4.52 14.58 17.87
N ARG A 165 4.38 15.10 19.09
CA ARG A 165 5.48 15.52 19.95
C ARG A 165 5.80 14.46 21.00
N ARG A 166 7.09 14.12 21.15
CA ARG A 166 7.60 13.19 22.17
C ARG A 166 7.46 13.72 23.60
N SER A 167 7.65 12.83 24.58
CA SER A 167 7.76 13.22 25.99
C SER A 167 8.97 14.12 26.21
N SER A 168 8.98 14.85 27.32
CA SER A 168 10.12 15.70 27.69
C SER A 168 11.30 14.94 28.34
N ASP A 169 11.29 13.60 28.32
CA ASP A 169 12.32 12.78 29.01
C ASP A 169 13.74 13.05 28.49
N HIS A 170 13.85 13.49 27.24
CA HIS A 170 15.11 13.82 26.58
C HIS A 170 15.26 15.31 26.26
N ASP A 171 14.39 16.17 26.79
CA ASP A 171 14.56 17.61 26.69
C ASP A 171 15.82 18.03 27.48
N PRO A 172 16.65 18.95 26.97
CA PRO A 172 17.87 19.35 27.67
C PRO A 172 17.52 20.04 28.99
N ALA A 173 17.89 19.41 30.09
CA ALA A 173 17.64 19.93 31.43
C ALA A 173 18.36 21.27 31.61
N GLN A 174 17.62 22.33 31.96
CA GLN A 174 18.24 23.52 32.55
C GLN A 174 18.65 23.19 33.98
N ALA A 175 19.95 23.28 34.28
CA ALA A 175 20.55 22.85 35.55
C ALA A 175 19.94 23.45 36.84
N MET A 176 19.09 24.49 36.73
CA MET A 176 18.46 25.21 37.84
C MET A 176 16.92 25.11 37.87
N ARG A 177 16.29 24.31 37.00
CA ARG A 177 14.83 24.09 37.00
C ARG A 177 14.52 22.61 36.87
N ALA A 178 13.80 22.07 37.85
CA ALA A 178 13.13 20.79 37.67
C ALA A 178 12.11 20.97 36.55
N GLN A 179 12.35 20.32 35.41
CA GLN A 179 11.43 20.34 34.29
C GLN A 179 10.28 19.39 34.61
N GLU A 180 9.05 19.91 34.61
CA GLU A 180 7.85 19.09 34.79
C GLU A 180 7.74 18.10 33.63
N TYR A 181 7.44 16.83 33.93
CA TYR A 181 7.26 15.81 32.90
C TYR A 181 6.09 16.19 31.99
N ARG A 182 6.39 16.28 30.69
CA ARG A 182 5.40 16.46 29.64
C ARG A 182 5.20 15.13 28.93
N PRO A 183 3.99 14.53 28.96
CA PRO A 183 3.73 13.29 28.23
C PRO A 183 3.77 13.49 26.71
N PRO A 184 3.97 12.41 25.93
CA PRO A 184 3.90 12.48 24.48
C PRO A 184 2.49 12.88 24.02
N GLN A 185 2.42 13.58 22.88
CA GLN A 185 1.20 14.14 22.35
C GLN A 185 1.12 13.99 20.83
N ALA A 186 0.24 13.12 20.36
CA ALA A 186 -0.20 13.03 18.98
C ALA A 186 -0.84 14.34 18.49
N TYR A 187 -0.56 14.70 17.24
CA TYR A 187 -1.21 15.81 16.54
C TYR A 187 -2.71 15.52 16.35
N GLY A 188 -3.51 16.58 16.32
CA GLY A 188 -4.97 16.46 16.13
C GLY A 188 -5.71 15.66 17.22
N ARG A 189 -5.07 15.40 18.38
CA ARG A 189 -5.70 14.61 19.45
C ARG A 189 -7.05 15.19 19.88
N ARG A 190 -8.00 14.31 20.19
CA ARG A 190 -9.26 14.67 20.86
C ARG A 190 -9.08 14.55 22.38
N VAL A 191 -9.54 13.44 22.95
CA VAL A 191 -9.55 13.20 24.40
C VAL A 191 -8.30 12.44 24.87
N HIS A 192 -7.75 11.56 24.02
CA HIS A 192 -6.60 10.72 24.33
C HIS A 192 -5.48 10.91 23.30
N SER A 193 -4.27 10.52 23.66
CA SER A 193 -3.10 10.61 22.80
C SER A 193 -2.45 9.25 22.64
N ILE A 194 -2.27 8.84 21.39
CA ILE A 194 -1.52 7.63 21.02
C ILE A 194 -0.39 8.10 20.12
N PHE A 195 0.83 8.07 20.65
CA PHE A 195 2.01 8.55 19.97
C PHE A 195 2.77 7.36 19.37
N LEU A 196 3.18 7.49 18.11
CA LEU A 196 3.91 6.45 17.36
C LEU A 196 5.11 7.08 16.65
N ASP A 197 6.25 6.39 16.75
CA ASP A 197 7.38 6.57 15.85
C ASP A 197 7.47 5.36 14.93
N THR A 198 7.51 5.63 13.64
CA THR A 198 7.50 4.61 12.59
C THR A 198 8.77 4.78 11.77
N GLU A 199 9.58 3.74 11.69
CA GLU A 199 10.63 3.65 10.68
C GLU A 199 9.96 3.42 9.33
N MET A 200 10.27 4.27 8.36
CA MET A 200 9.85 4.16 6.97
C MET A 200 10.95 3.52 6.11
N TRP A 201 12.22 3.85 6.39
CA TRP A 201 13.39 3.23 5.78
C TRP A 201 14.64 3.40 6.63
N ASP A 202 15.63 2.55 6.36
CA ASP A 202 17.00 2.67 6.85
C ASP A 202 17.95 2.92 5.67
N SER A 203 18.82 3.93 5.79
CA SER A 203 19.87 4.24 4.81
C SER A 203 21.22 4.12 5.51
N PRO A 204 22.17 3.32 4.99
CA PRO A 204 23.48 3.18 5.61
C PRO A 204 24.18 4.53 5.75
N ILE A 205 24.74 4.81 6.93
CA ILE A 205 25.58 5.98 7.22
C ILE A 205 26.78 5.99 6.26
N GLU A 206 27.14 7.17 5.73
CA GLU A 206 28.24 7.31 4.76
C GLU A 206 29.53 6.60 5.22
N GLY A 207 30.03 5.66 4.41
CA GLY A 207 31.38 5.12 4.56
C GLY A 207 31.57 3.61 4.40
N VAL A 208 30.51 2.79 4.30
CA VAL A 208 30.66 1.33 4.15
C VAL A 208 29.60 0.75 3.20
N GLY A 209 30.04 0.19 2.07
CA GLY A 209 29.21 -0.65 1.17
C GLY A 209 28.36 0.09 0.13
N ASP A 210 27.78 -0.69 -0.79
CA ASP A 210 26.84 -0.18 -1.81
C ASP A 210 25.61 0.43 -1.13
N LYS A 211 25.37 1.71 -1.43
CA LYS A 211 24.32 2.55 -0.86
C LYS A 211 22.95 2.08 -1.34
N HIS A 212 22.29 1.19 -0.61
CA HIS A 212 20.89 0.86 -0.89
C HIS A 212 19.98 1.17 0.29
N THR A 213 18.91 1.94 0.05
CA THR A 213 17.89 2.24 1.05
C THR A 213 17.05 1.00 1.28
N ARG A 214 16.98 0.54 2.53
CA ARG A 214 16.11 -0.55 2.92
C ARG A 214 14.76 0.03 3.35
N TRP A 215 13.72 -0.23 2.57
CA TRP A 215 12.36 0.20 2.88
C TRP A 215 11.76 -0.70 3.95
N SER A 216 11.01 -0.09 4.87
CA SER A 216 10.30 -0.82 5.91
C SER A 216 9.01 -1.44 5.37
N CYS A 217 8.57 -2.54 5.98
CA CYS A 217 7.27 -3.16 5.71
C CYS A 217 6.09 -2.15 5.82
N PRO A 218 5.94 -1.33 6.89
CA PRO A 218 4.84 -0.37 6.96
C PRO A 218 4.87 0.66 5.83
N PHE A 219 6.05 1.07 5.35
CA PHE A 219 6.13 1.98 4.21
C PHE A 219 5.68 1.31 2.91
N LEU A 220 6.16 0.10 2.61
CA LEU A 220 5.72 -0.65 1.43
C LEU A 220 4.22 -1.00 1.49
N ALA A 221 3.71 -1.34 2.67
CA ALA A 221 2.28 -1.56 2.92
C ALA A 221 1.44 -0.29 2.69
N SER A 222 1.93 0.91 3.04
CA SER A 222 1.27 2.17 2.69
C SER A 222 1.17 2.36 1.18
N ILE A 223 2.24 2.07 0.44
CA ILE A 223 2.25 2.13 -1.02
C ILE A 223 1.26 1.11 -1.59
N TRP A 224 1.26 -0.12 -1.08
CA TRP A 224 0.32 -1.17 -1.45
C TRP A 224 -1.15 -0.72 -1.33
N GLN A 225 -1.51 -0.09 -0.21
CA GLN A 225 -2.85 0.45 -0.02
C GLN A 225 -3.17 1.57 -1.04
N LEU A 226 -2.22 2.46 -1.33
CA LEU A 226 -2.41 3.51 -2.35
C LEU A 226 -2.61 2.94 -3.76
N LEU A 227 -1.88 1.87 -4.11
CA LEU A 227 -2.03 1.15 -5.38
C LEU A 227 -3.43 0.54 -5.48
N ARG A 228 -3.86 -0.18 -4.43
CA ARG A 228 -5.22 -0.76 -4.36
C ARG A 228 -6.33 0.28 -4.35
N LEU A 229 -6.05 1.51 -3.94
CA LEU A 229 -7.01 2.62 -3.99
C LEU A 229 -6.94 3.44 -5.28
N GLY A 230 -6.03 3.10 -6.19
CA GLY A 230 -5.82 3.78 -7.46
C GLY A 230 -5.26 5.20 -7.32
N MET A 231 -4.65 5.53 -6.18
CA MET A 231 -4.20 6.88 -5.81
C MET A 231 -2.84 7.26 -6.39
N VAL A 232 -2.08 6.29 -6.89
CA VAL A 232 -0.71 6.53 -7.36
C VAL A 232 -0.67 6.88 -8.84
N ARG A 233 0.11 7.90 -9.19
CA ARG A 233 0.54 8.18 -10.56
C ARG A 233 2.05 8.43 -10.62
N VAL A 234 2.66 7.93 -11.68
CA VAL A 234 4.04 8.22 -12.07
C VAL A 234 3.96 8.94 -13.41
N GLU A 235 4.40 10.20 -13.45
CA GLU A 235 4.31 11.05 -14.65
C GLU A 235 2.89 11.12 -15.26
N GLY A 236 1.86 11.14 -14.40
CA GLY A 236 0.45 11.16 -14.81
C GLY A 236 -0.13 9.82 -15.23
N ALA A 237 0.67 8.77 -15.40
CA ALA A 237 0.22 7.41 -15.76
C ALA A 237 0.02 6.52 -14.52
N ALA A 238 -0.79 5.47 -14.66
CA ALA A 238 -0.88 4.42 -13.64
C ALA A 238 0.50 3.73 -13.53
N PRO A 239 0.98 3.42 -12.32
CA PRO A 239 2.35 2.91 -12.13
C PRO A 239 2.53 1.52 -12.75
N PHE A 240 1.48 0.71 -12.81
CA PHE A 240 1.49 -0.59 -13.48
C PHE A 240 0.14 -0.92 -14.09
N HIS A 241 0.16 -1.92 -14.98
CA HIS A 241 -1.02 -2.62 -15.47
C HIS A 241 -0.91 -4.09 -15.03
N PRO A 242 -1.93 -4.66 -14.36
CA PRO A 242 -1.93 -6.08 -14.03
C PRO A 242 -1.70 -6.93 -15.29
N GLN A 243 -0.73 -7.84 -15.24
CA GLN A 243 -0.39 -8.72 -16.36
C GLN A 243 -1.17 -10.03 -16.23
N LEU A 244 -2.03 -10.35 -17.20
CA LEU A 244 -2.71 -11.63 -17.23
C LEU A 244 -1.68 -12.75 -17.42
N ARG A 245 -1.62 -13.67 -16.47
CA ARG A 245 -0.82 -14.89 -16.55
C ARG A 245 -1.68 -16.06 -16.19
N LYS A 246 -1.57 -17.12 -16.99
CA LYS A 246 -2.22 -18.38 -16.69
C LYS A 246 -1.24 -19.31 -16.00
N ARG A 247 -1.71 -20.05 -15.00
CA ARG A 247 -0.87 -20.97 -14.24
C ARG A 247 -0.21 -22.03 -15.11
N GLU A 248 -0.86 -22.46 -16.20
CA GLU A 248 -0.33 -23.44 -17.13
C GLU A 248 0.86 -22.92 -17.97
N GLU A 249 1.09 -21.61 -17.99
CA GLU A 249 2.26 -21.00 -18.64
C GLU A 249 3.53 -21.15 -17.80
N GLY A 250 3.40 -21.57 -16.53
CA GLY A 250 4.48 -21.66 -15.57
C GLY A 250 4.80 -20.31 -14.91
N TRP A 251 5.68 -20.36 -13.90
CA TRP A 251 6.19 -19.19 -13.20
C TRP A 251 7.65 -18.95 -13.59
N GLU A 252 8.07 -17.69 -13.59
CA GLU A 252 9.47 -17.32 -13.75
C GLU A 252 10.32 -17.87 -12.57
N ASP A 253 11.59 -18.19 -12.80
CA ASP A 253 12.48 -18.82 -11.79
C ASP A 253 12.90 -17.84 -10.68
N HIS A 254 12.79 -16.54 -10.96
CA HIS A 254 13.21 -15.48 -10.06
C HIS A 254 12.09 -14.47 -9.86
N TRP A 255 11.86 -14.06 -8.60
CA TRP A 255 10.86 -13.06 -8.26
C TRP A 255 10.96 -11.81 -9.14
N TRP A 256 12.18 -11.28 -9.34
CA TRP A 256 12.45 -10.05 -10.10
C TRP A 256 11.96 -10.05 -11.55
N GLU A 257 11.80 -11.22 -12.15
CA GLU A 257 11.32 -11.39 -13.52
C GLU A 257 9.78 -11.36 -13.61
N MET A 258 9.12 -11.63 -12.48
CA MET A 258 7.67 -11.62 -12.34
C MET A 258 7.13 -10.17 -12.38
N PRO A 259 5.97 -9.93 -13.02
CA PRO A 259 5.27 -8.65 -12.94
C PRO A 259 4.94 -8.24 -11.50
N ALA A 260 4.92 -6.92 -11.23
CA ALA A 260 4.54 -6.40 -9.91
C ALA A 260 3.14 -6.83 -9.46
N VAL A 261 2.19 -6.89 -10.41
CA VAL A 261 0.85 -7.44 -10.19
C VAL A 261 0.50 -8.35 -11.36
N ILE A 262 0.16 -9.58 -11.02
CA ILE A 262 -0.28 -10.63 -11.92
C ILE A 262 -1.78 -10.81 -11.76
N GLN A 263 -2.51 -10.77 -12.86
CA GLN A 263 -3.92 -11.11 -12.91
C GLN A 263 -4.04 -12.61 -13.18
N LEU A 264 -4.58 -13.35 -12.20
CA LEU A 264 -4.78 -14.80 -12.28
C LEU A 264 -6.11 -15.14 -12.94
N ASN A 265 -7.11 -14.28 -12.77
CA ASN A 265 -8.45 -14.49 -13.30
C ASN A 265 -8.78 -13.48 -14.41
N PRO A 266 -9.03 -13.90 -15.67
CA PRO A 266 -9.37 -12.98 -16.75
C PRO A 266 -10.67 -12.20 -16.52
N ASP A 267 -11.61 -12.75 -15.73
CA ASP A 267 -12.88 -12.13 -15.38
C ASP A 267 -12.81 -11.29 -14.08
N ALA A 268 -11.60 -11.14 -13.52
CA ALA A 268 -11.35 -10.32 -12.34
C ALA A 268 -11.96 -8.92 -12.50
N LYS A 269 -12.62 -8.46 -11.43
CA LYS A 269 -12.99 -7.04 -11.36
C LYS A 269 -11.73 -6.20 -11.16
N PRO A 270 -11.74 -4.91 -11.55
CA PRO A 270 -10.54 -4.09 -11.51
C PRO A 270 -9.78 -4.19 -10.18
N PHE A 271 -8.45 -4.27 -10.27
CA PHE A 271 -7.56 -4.37 -9.12
C PHE A 271 -7.77 -3.20 -8.14
N ALA A 272 -7.69 -1.97 -8.64
CA ALA A 272 -7.91 -0.77 -7.83
C ALA A 272 -9.38 -0.61 -7.46
N ALA A 273 -9.69 0.04 -6.34
CA ALA A 273 -11.03 0.16 -5.80
C ALA A 273 -11.30 1.47 -5.04
N TYR A 274 -12.58 1.79 -4.85
CA TYR A 274 -12.98 2.90 -3.97
C TYR A 274 -12.60 2.66 -2.50
N ARG A 275 -12.59 1.40 -2.07
CA ARG A 275 -12.24 0.96 -0.71
C ARG A 275 -11.36 -0.27 -0.77
N SER A 276 -10.44 -0.39 0.18
CA SER A 276 -9.69 -1.62 0.41
C SER A 276 -10.12 -2.24 1.75
N LEU A 277 -10.06 -3.56 1.78
CA LEU A 277 -10.19 -4.38 2.98
C LEU A 277 -8.99 -5.30 3.04
N SER A 278 -8.29 -5.38 4.16
CA SER A 278 -7.24 -6.38 4.37
C SER A 278 -7.66 -7.34 5.47
N ILE A 279 -7.65 -8.63 5.17
CA ILE A 279 -7.89 -9.71 6.13
C ILE A 279 -6.52 -10.22 6.54
N LEU A 280 -6.08 -9.91 7.75
CA LEU A 280 -4.69 -10.12 8.19
C LEU A 280 -4.66 -10.80 9.56
N PRO A 281 -3.58 -11.52 9.91
CA PRO A 281 -3.42 -11.99 11.28
C PRO A 281 -3.26 -10.83 12.28
N GLN A 282 -3.66 -11.04 13.54
CA GLN A 282 -3.67 -9.98 14.57
C GLN A 282 -2.31 -9.30 14.83
N ASN A 283 -1.20 -10.00 14.63
CA ASN A 283 0.15 -9.44 14.79
C ASN A 283 0.46 -8.28 13.82
N TYR A 284 -0.31 -8.10 12.75
CA TYR A 284 -0.19 -6.96 11.83
C TYR A 284 -0.79 -5.66 12.38
N LEU A 285 -1.48 -5.67 13.54
CA LEU A 285 -2.12 -4.47 14.09
C LEU A 285 -1.15 -3.27 14.23
N GLY A 286 0.11 -3.53 14.64
CA GLY A 286 1.12 -2.48 14.75
C GLY A 286 1.52 -1.89 13.39
N ILE A 287 1.65 -2.76 12.38
CA ILE A 287 1.97 -2.37 11.01
C ILE A 287 0.82 -1.55 10.42
N GLU A 288 -0.43 -1.99 10.58
CA GLU A 288 -1.59 -1.25 10.05
C GLU A 288 -1.77 0.12 10.73
N HIS A 289 -1.45 0.25 12.02
CA HIS A 289 -1.45 1.56 12.67
C HIS A 289 -0.35 2.47 12.10
N ALA A 290 0.84 1.93 11.84
CA ALA A 290 1.92 2.65 11.18
C ALA A 290 1.53 3.07 9.74
N VAL A 291 0.83 2.22 8.99
CA VAL A 291 0.31 2.53 7.65
C VAL A 291 -0.60 3.75 7.69
N HIS A 292 -1.52 3.81 8.65
CA HIS A 292 -2.40 4.98 8.82
C HIS A 292 -1.59 6.27 9.08
N VAL A 293 -0.60 6.22 9.96
CA VAL A 293 0.27 7.38 10.25
C VAL A 293 1.02 7.83 9.00
N ILE A 294 1.60 6.90 8.23
CA ILE A 294 2.33 7.22 7.00
C ILE A 294 1.39 7.85 5.96
N LEU A 295 0.21 7.26 5.74
CA LEU A 295 -0.75 7.77 4.75
C LEU A 295 -1.24 9.19 5.05
N ASP A 296 -1.36 9.54 6.33
CA ASP A 296 -1.77 10.89 6.75
C ASP A 296 -0.66 11.94 6.49
N HIS A 297 0.60 11.51 6.27
CA HIS A 297 1.75 12.37 5.98
C HIS A 297 2.21 12.34 4.51
N LEU A 298 1.46 11.69 3.63
CA LEU A 298 1.76 11.67 2.20
C LEU A 298 0.97 12.74 1.45
N GLU A 299 1.68 13.60 0.70
CA GLU A 299 1.07 14.53 -0.24
C GLU A 299 0.64 13.79 -1.52
N LEU A 300 -0.64 13.46 -1.60
CA LEU A 300 -1.24 12.78 -2.76
C LEU A 300 -1.80 13.79 -3.77
N ASP A 301 -1.74 13.44 -5.05
CA ASP A 301 -2.23 14.29 -6.14
C ASP A 301 -3.76 14.51 -6.05
N GLU A 302 -4.16 15.76 -5.82
CA GLU A 302 -5.55 16.18 -5.70
C GLU A 302 -6.36 15.85 -6.96
N LYS A 303 -5.78 15.99 -8.16
CA LYS A 303 -6.47 15.67 -9.41
C LYS A 303 -6.82 14.19 -9.48
N VAL A 304 -5.97 13.31 -8.95
CA VAL A 304 -6.27 11.87 -8.86
C VAL A 304 -7.47 11.62 -7.96
N TRP A 305 -7.53 12.27 -6.79
CA TRP A 305 -8.69 12.15 -5.91
C TRP A 305 -9.97 12.67 -6.58
N GLU A 306 -9.93 13.84 -7.22
CA GLU A 306 -11.08 14.43 -7.92
C GLU A 306 -11.63 13.50 -9.00
N LEU A 307 -10.75 12.89 -9.80
CA LEU A 307 -11.15 11.90 -10.81
C LEU A 307 -11.87 10.70 -10.20
N ILE A 308 -11.32 10.15 -9.10
CA ILE A 308 -11.91 9.00 -8.41
C ILE A 308 -13.25 9.38 -7.76
N ALA A 309 -13.33 10.55 -7.12
CA ALA A 309 -14.55 11.05 -6.49
C ALA A 309 -15.66 11.32 -7.51
N ALA A 310 -15.32 11.98 -8.63
CA ALA A 310 -16.25 12.21 -9.73
C ALA A 310 -16.76 10.89 -10.32
N ARG A 311 -15.87 9.90 -10.49
CA ARG A 311 -16.27 8.55 -10.94
C ARG A 311 -17.20 7.87 -9.93
N GLY A 312 -16.87 7.90 -8.63
CA GLY A 312 -17.69 7.34 -7.56
C GLY A 312 -19.08 7.96 -7.49
N GLY A 313 -19.20 9.27 -7.74
CA GLY A 313 -20.48 9.98 -7.83
C GLY A 313 -21.34 9.58 -9.05
N ARG A 314 -20.72 9.03 -10.11
CA ARG A 314 -21.41 8.55 -11.32
C ARG A 314 -21.78 7.07 -11.28
N GLU A 315 -21.40 6.33 -10.24
CA GLU A 315 -21.86 4.95 -10.06
C GLU A 315 -23.38 4.90 -9.88
N ARG A 316 -24.01 3.79 -10.31
CA ARG A 316 -25.46 3.61 -10.17
C ARG A 316 -25.94 3.75 -8.72
N VAL A 317 -25.13 3.27 -7.78
CA VAL A 317 -25.25 3.58 -6.35
C VAL A 317 -24.02 4.42 -6.00
N PRO A 318 -24.17 5.74 -5.76
CA PRO A 318 -23.04 6.62 -5.56
C PRO A 318 -22.13 6.16 -4.41
N VAL A 319 -20.84 6.21 -4.65
CA VAL A 319 -19.81 5.88 -3.65
C VAL A 319 -19.16 7.16 -3.17
N ALA A 320 -19.33 7.47 -1.88
CA ALA A 320 -18.58 8.56 -1.26
C ALA A 320 -17.09 8.19 -1.17
N VAL A 321 -16.23 9.06 -1.68
CA VAL A 321 -14.77 8.92 -1.67
C VAL A 321 -14.17 9.98 -0.75
N PRO A 322 -13.90 9.67 0.53
CA PRO A 322 -13.18 10.57 1.42
C PRO A 322 -11.84 11.00 0.83
N ARG A 323 -11.45 12.27 1.07
CA ARG A 323 -10.12 12.78 0.68
C ARG A 323 -9.01 12.13 1.50
N GLU A 324 -9.25 11.94 2.80
CA GLU A 324 -8.36 11.17 3.68
C GLU A 324 -8.38 9.70 3.26
N THR A 325 -7.26 9.26 2.68
CA THR A 325 -7.12 7.91 2.11
C THR A 325 -7.24 6.83 3.18
N SER A 326 -6.75 7.09 4.39
CA SER A 326 -6.87 6.22 5.57
C SER A 326 -8.33 5.86 5.91
N LYS A 327 -9.31 6.74 5.62
CA LYS A 327 -10.76 6.46 5.80
C LYS A 327 -11.35 5.50 4.77
N ARG A 328 -10.59 5.12 3.75
CA ARG A 328 -10.98 4.17 2.70
C ARG A 328 -10.46 2.76 2.99
N LEU A 329 -9.61 2.60 4.01
CA LEU A 329 -9.09 1.33 4.50
C LEU A 329 -10.06 0.68 5.48
N SER A 330 -10.00 -0.64 5.58
CA SER A 330 -10.72 -1.43 6.56
C SER A 330 -9.95 -2.72 6.80
N HIS A 331 -10.05 -3.27 8.01
CA HIS A 331 -9.30 -4.46 8.41
C HIS A 331 -10.22 -5.49 9.06
N VAL A 332 -9.96 -6.76 8.78
CA VAL A 332 -10.38 -7.89 9.62
C VAL A 332 -9.11 -8.49 10.17
N LEU A 333 -9.00 -8.54 11.50
CA LEU A 333 -7.87 -9.16 12.18
C LEU A 333 -8.30 -10.55 12.63
N LEU A 334 -7.66 -11.56 12.05
CA LEU A 334 -7.87 -12.96 12.41
C LEU A 334 -7.10 -13.27 13.69
N ASP A 335 -7.73 -14.02 14.59
CA ASP A 335 -7.02 -14.57 15.74
C ASP A 335 -5.92 -15.49 15.20
N GLY A 336 -4.68 -15.29 15.64
CA GLY A 336 -3.59 -16.17 15.22
C GLY A 336 -3.92 -17.61 15.58
N CYS A 337 -3.62 -18.58 14.70
CA CYS A 337 -3.58 -19.97 15.13
C CYS A 337 -2.64 -20.04 16.34
N LEU A 338 -3.19 -20.39 17.51
CA LEU A 338 -2.42 -20.75 18.70
C LEU A 338 -1.47 -21.86 18.24
N THR A 339 -0.19 -21.53 18.11
CA THR A 339 0.87 -22.53 17.92
C THR A 339 1.17 -23.21 19.24
#